data_AF-A0A379X2H8-F1
#
_entry.id   AF-A0A379X2H8-F1
#
_cell.length_a   1.000
_cell.length_b   1.000
_cell.length_c   1.000
_cell.angle_alpha   90.00
_cell.angle_beta   90.00
_cell.angle_gamma   90.00
#
_symmetry.space_group_name_H-M   'P 1'
#
loop_
_entity.id
_entity.type
_entity.pdbx_description
1 polymer ?
#
loop_
_entity_poly.entity_id
_entity_poly.type
_entity_poly.pdbx_seq_one_letter_code
_entity_poly.pdbx_strand_id
1 'polypeptide(L)'
;MEQHHIAPIDMVVVNLYPFAETVARVGCSLEDAVRNIDIGGPTMVRSAAKNHKDVAIVVKSSDYDAIIKEMDANEGSLTSTPVSISRLKPSNTPPPTTA
;
A
#
# COMPACT_ATOMS: atom_id res chain seq x y z
N MET A 1 2.48 -19.40 3.05
CA MET A 1 1.79 -18.61 2.01
C MET A 1 1.23 -19.50 0.90
N GLU A 2 2.02 -20.42 0.34
CA GLU A 2 1.58 -21.37 -0.71
C GLU A 2 0.36 -22.23 -0.32
N GLN A 3 0.35 -22.81 0.88
CA GLN A 3 -0.77 -23.61 1.40
C GLN A 3 -2.10 -22.84 1.50
N HIS A 4 -2.04 -21.51 1.54
CA HIS A 4 -3.21 -20.63 1.61
C HIS A 4 -3.42 -19.83 0.32
N HIS A 5 -2.63 -20.08 -0.72
CA HIS A 5 -2.68 -19.37 -2.01
C HIS A 5 -2.59 -17.84 -1.88
N ILE A 6 -1.79 -17.35 -0.94
CA ILE A 6 -1.56 -15.91 -0.73
C ILE A 6 -0.28 -15.51 -1.46
N ALA A 7 -0.35 -14.51 -2.34
CA ALA A 7 0.80 -13.92 -3.00
C ALA A 7 1.50 -12.90 -2.09
N PRO A 8 2.84 -12.75 -2.17
CA PRO A 8 3.55 -11.71 -1.42
C PRO A 8 3.12 -10.32 -1.88
N ILE A 9 3.30 -9.34 -0.99
CA ILE A 9 3.04 -7.93 -1.26
C ILE A 9 4.38 -7.22 -1.25
N ASP A 10 4.81 -6.73 -2.42
CA ASP A 10 6.11 -6.08 -2.58
C ASP A 10 6.08 -4.59 -2.20
N MET A 11 4.90 -3.96 -2.30
CA MET A 11 4.68 -2.55 -1.98
C MET A 11 3.29 -2.33 -1.40
N VAL A 12 3.22 -1.47 -0.38
CA VAL A 12 1.99 -0.94 0.21
C VAL A 12 2.00 0.57 0.04
N VAL A 13 0.97 1.10 -0.64
CA VAL A 13 0.74 2.54 -0.80
C VAL A 13 -0.55 2.88 -0.07
N VAL A 14 -0.46 3.60 1.04
CA VAL A 14 -1.60 3.90 1.92
C VAL A 14 -1.50 5.31 2.45
N ASN A 15 -2.58 6.08 2.30
CA ASN A 15 -2.77 7.37 2.95
C ASN A 15 -3.85 7.23 4.03
N LEU A 16 -3.66 7.90 5.15
CA LEU A 16 -4.59 7.87 6.28
C LEU A 16 -5.67 8.95 6.12
N TYR A 17 -6.85 8.69 6.67
CA TYR A 17 -7.85 9.75 6.77
C TYR A 17 -7.36 10.90 7.66
N PRO A 18 -7.65 12.16 7.26
CA PRO A 18 -7.20 13.34 8.00
C PRO A 18 -8.06 13.55 9.24
N PHE A 19 -7.95 12.65 10.21
CA PHE A 19 -8.80 12.62 11.41
C PHE A 19 -8.77 13.94 12.17
N ALA A 20 -7.60 14.56 12.29
CA ALA A 20 -7.43 15.87 12.93
C ALA A 20 -8.26 16.97 12.25
N GLU A 21 -8.29 16.98 10.91
CA GLU A 21 -9.12 17.93 10.16
C GLU A 21 -10.60 17.62 10.33
N THR A 22 -10.97 16.33 10.30
CA THR A 22 -12.36 15.87 10.50
C THR A 22 -12.93 16.39 11.82
N VAL A 23 -12.21 16.24 12.93
CA VAL A 23 -12.68 16.67 14.27
C VAL A 23 -12.60 18.18 14.49
N ALA A 24 -11.78 18.89 13.72
CA ALA A 24 -11.69 20.34 13.76
C ALA A 24 -12.84 21.06 13.03
N ARG A 25 -13.63 20.34 12.21
CA ARG A 25 -14.77 20.92 11.50
C ARG A 25 -15.85 21.42 12.46
N VAL A 26 -16.34 22.62 12.20
CA VAL A 26 -17.46 23.20 12.97
C VAL A 26 -18.68 22.28 12.84
N GLY A 27 -19.26 21.91 13.99
CA GLY A 27 -20.42 21.02 14.04
C GLY A 27 -20.10 19.53 13.94
N CYS A 28 -18.83 19.11 13.99
CA CYS A 28 -18.47 17.69 14.04
C CYS A 28 -19.04 17.03 15.30
N SER A 29 -19.88 16.01 15.13
CA SER A 29 -20.39 15.22 16.23
C SER A 29 -19.39 14.14 16.67
N LEU A 30 -19.59 13.57 17.86
CA LEU A 30 -18.83 12.41 18.29
C LEU A 30 -19.02 11.22 17.34
N GLU A 31 -20.24 11.05 16.81
CA GLU A 31 -20.52 9.98 15.85
C GLU A 31 -19.73 10.17 14.55
N ASP A 32 -19.66 11.41 14.05
CA ASP A 32 -18.84 11.75 12.88
C ASP A 32 -17.36 11.45 13.14
N ALA A 33 -16.85 11.80 14.33
CA ALA A 33 -15.49 11.49 14.72
C ALA A 33 -15.26 9.97 14.73
N VAL A 34 -16.08 9.20 15.44
CA VAL A 34 -15.93 7.73 15.56
C VAL A 34 -15.93 7.04 14.19
N ARG A 35 -16.80 7.45 13.27
CA ARG A 35 -16.86 6.89 11.91
C ARG A 35 -15.62 7.18 11.06
N ASN A 36 -14.84 8.19 11.41
CA ASN A 36 -13.63 8.58 10.70
C ASN A 36 -12.35 7.99 11.32
N ILE A 37 -12.45 7.17 12.36
CA ILE A 37 -11.30 6.46 12.92
C ILE A 37 -10.88 5.37 11.95
N ASP A 38 -9.69 5.53 11.38
CA ASP A 38 -9.09 4.51 10.51
C ASP A 38 -8.38 3.43 11.34
N ILE A 39 -8.80 2.19 11.15
CA ILE A 39 -8.17 1.01 11.75
C ILE A 39 -7.29 0.29 10.73
N GLY A 40 -7.74 0.19 9.48
CA GLY A 40 -7.08 -0.55 8.43
C GLY A 40 -5.79 0.11 7.98
N GLY A 41 -5.83 1.42 7.71
CA GLY A 41 -4.68 2.20 7.25
C GLY A 41 -3.49 2.10 8.20
N PRO A 42 -3.63 2.46 9.49
CA PRO A 42 -2.54 2.34 10.45
C PRO A 42 -2.07 0.89 10.64
N THR A 43 -2.96 -0.10 10.54
CA THR A 43 -2.59 -1.52 10.62
C THR A 43 -1.69 -1.92 9.45
N MET A 44 -2.05 -1.55 8.21
CA MET A 44 -1.26 -1.84 7.01
C MET A 44 0.08 -1.11 7.04
N VAL A 45 0.09 0.18 7.38
CA VAL A 45 1.33 0.98 7.49
C VAL A 45 2.29 0.35 8.49
N ARG A 46 1.82 0.00 9.69
CA ARG A 46 2.67 -0.61 10.71
C ARG A 46 3.17 -2.00 10.31
N SER A 47 2.34 -2.80 9.65
CA SER A 47 2.69 -4.14 9.20
C SER A 47 3.76 -4.09 8.10
N ALA A 48 3.58 -3.23 7.10
CA ALA A 48 4.54 -3.02 6.01
C ALA A 48 5.86 -2.44 6.53
N ALA A 49 5.82 -1.40 7.37
CA ALA A 49 7.02 -0.80 7.96
C ALA A 49 7.82 -1.78 8.83
N LYS A 50 7.13 -2.67 9.57
CA LYS A 50 7.80 -3.75 10.30
C LYS A 50 8.52 -4.71 9.35
N ASN A 51 7.96 -4.96 8.17
CA ASN A 51 8.52 -5.84 7.15
C ASN A 51 9.30 -5.11 6.05
N HIS A 52 9.90 -3.95 6.35
CA HIS A 52 10.58 -3.07 5.37
C HIS A 52 11.71 -3.71 4.55
N LYS A 53 12.23 -4.86 5.00
CA LYS A 53 13.21 -5.65 4.25
C LYS A 53 12.61 -6.24 2.98
N ASP A 54 11.33 -6.55 2.98
CA ASP A 54 10.66 -7.21 1.87
C ASP A 54 9.49 -6.38 1.30
N VAL A 55 9.05 -5.34 2.00
CA VAL A 55 7.88 -4.53 1.61
C VAL A 55 8.24 -3.06 1.59
N ALA A 56 8.08 -2.41 0.43
CA ALA A 56 8.16 -0.97 0.32
C ALA A 56 6.87 -0.33 0.87
N ILE A 57 6.99 0.72 1.69
CA ILE A 57 5.83 1.44 2.25
C ILE A 57 5.86 2.90 1.81
N VAL A 58 4.76 3.36 1.22
CA VAL A 58 4.60 4.74 0.73
C VAL A 58 3.37 5.36 1.38
N VAL A 59 3.59 6.47 2.09
CA VAL A 59 2.53 7.19 2.83
C VAL A 59 2.34 8.64 2.39
N LYS A 60 3.17 9.10 1.45
CA LYS A 60 3.12 10.46 0.88
C LYS A 60 3.13 10.36 -0.63
N SER A 61 2.18 11.03 -1.27
CA SER A 61 2.11 11.12 -2.73
C SER A 61 3.28 11.92 -3.34
N SER A 62 3.90 12.80 -2.56
CA SER A 62 5.11 13.54 -2.97
C SER A 62 6.29 12.64 -3.33
N ASP A 63 6.29 11.40 -2.84
CA ASP A 63 7.42 10.48 -2.99
C ASP A 63 7.32 9.67 -4.29
N TYR A 64 6.18 9.71 -4.99
CA TYR A 64 5.92 8.90 -6.18
C TYR A 64 6.92 9.16 -7.30
N ASP A 65 7.23 10.43 -7.59
CA ASP A 65 8.17 10.77 -8.68
C ASP A 65 9.57 10.22 -8.42
N ALA A 66 10.02 10.19 -7.16
CA ALA A 66 11.31 9.63 -6.79
C ALA A 66 11.30 8.10 -6.92
N ILE A 67 10.24 7.45 -6.42
CA ILE A 67 10.05 6.00 -6.47
C ILE A 67 9.98 5.50 -7.91
N ILE A 68 9.20 6.17 -8.77
CA ILE A 68 9.07 5.79 -10.18
C ILE A 68 10.43 5.91 -10.89
N LYS A 69 11.16 7.01 -10.69
CA LYS A 69 12.50 7.19 -11.27
C LYS A 69 13.47 6.10 -10.82
N GLU A 70 13.41 5.72 -9.54
CA GLU A 70 14.23 4.63 -9.01
C GLU A 70 13.86 3.28 -9.61
N MET A 71 12.56 2.98 -9.71
CA MET A 71 12.07 1.75 -10.33
C MET A 71 12.47 1.67 -11.81
N ASP A 72 12.32 2.76 -12.56
CA ASP A 72 12.73 2.83 -13.98
C ASP A 72 14.23 2.56 -14.15
N ALA A 73 15.05 3.01 -13.20
CA ALA A 73 16.51 2.80 -13.20
C ALA A 73 16.92 1.38 -12.75
N ASN A 74 16.05 0.65 -12.05
CA ASN A 74 16.37 -0.63 -11.39
C ASN A 74 15.45 -1.78 -11.82
N GLU A 75 15.00 -1.78 -13.08
CA GLU A 75 14.15 -2.85 -13.66
C GLU A 75 12.89 -3.15 -12.83
N GLY A 76 12.26 -2.09 -12.31
CA GLY A 76 11.09 -2.17 -11.45
C GLY A 76 11.39 -2.48 -9.98
N SER A 77 12.63 -2.33 -9.51
CA SER A 77 13.02 -2.61 -8.12
C SER A 77 13.35 -1.34 -7.35
N LEU A 78 13.39 -1.42 -6.02
CA LEU A 78 13.94 -0.37 -5.16
C LEU A 78 15.26 -0.83 -4.54
N THR A 79 16.17 0.09 -4.27
CA THR A 79 17.49 -0.21 -3.73
C THR A 79 17.48 -0.46 -2.22
N SER A 80 16.59 0.21 -1.48
CA SER A 80 16.44 0.08 -0.02
C SER A 80 15.63 -1.14 0.43
N THR A 81 14.91 -1.77 -0.49
CA THR A 81 14.11 -2.97 -0.26
C THR A 81 14.47 -3.95 -1.37
N PRO A 82 15.17 -5.09 -1.11
CA PRO A 82 15.65 -6.04 -2.12
C PRO A 82 14.58 -6.73 -3.01
N VAL A 83 13.36 -6.20 -3.07
CA VAL A 83 12.24 -6.78 -3.79
C VAL A 83 11.98 -6.03 -5.09
N SER A 84 12.07 -6.76 -6.19
CA SER A 84 11.73 -6.32 -7.53
C SER A 84 10.20 -6.36 -7.74
N ILE A 85 9.57 -5.19 -7.92
CA ILE A 85 8.13 -5.02 -8.21
C ILE A 85 7.80 -5.54 -9.63
N SER A 86 8.82 -5.84 -10.45
CA SER A 86 8.68 -6.47 -11.78
C SER A 86 8.07 -7.88 -11.79
N ARG A 87 7.82 -8.50 -10.63
CA ARG A 87 7.06 -9.76 -10.52
C ARG A 87 5.55 -9.59 -10.77
N LEU A 88 5.02 -8.37 -10.75
CA LEU A 88 3.64 -8.07 -11.11
C LEU A 88 3.42 -7.99 -12.63
N LYS A 89 3.97 -8.93 -13.42
CA LYS A 89 3.48 -9.09 -14.79
C LYS A 89 2.03 -9.57 -14.70
N PRO A 90 1.03 -8.81 -15.21
CA PRO A 90 -0.33 -9.31 -15.26
C PRO A 90 -0.34 -10.61 -16.06
N SER A 91 -0.81 -11.69 -15.44
CA SER A 91 -1.06 -12.93 -16.16
C SER A 91 -2.18 -12.66 -17.16
N ASN A 92 -1.82 -12.42 -18.42
CA ASN A 92 -2.78 -12.32 -19.54
C ASN A 92 -3.41 -13.68 -19.89
N THR A 93 -3.51 -14.62 -18.95
CA THR A 93 -4.29 -15.85 -19.13
C THR A 93 -5.76 -15.51 -18.94
N PRO A 94 -6.59 -15.52 -20.01
CA PRO A 94 -8.03 -15.36 -19.85
C PRO A 94 -8.56 -16.49 -18.95
N PRO A 95 -9.63 -16.23 -18.17
CA PRO A 95 -10.27 -17.27 -17.38
C PRO A 95 -10.70 -18.42 -18.30
N PRO A 96 -10.63 -19.69 -17.85
CA PRO A 96 -11.10 -20.81 -18.64
C PRO A 96 -12.58 -20.59 -18.97
N THR A 97 -12.90 -20.48 -20.25
CA THR A 97 -14.27 -20.48 -20.75
C THR A 97 -14.85 -21.85 -20.44
N THR A 98 -15.69 -21.94 -19.41
CA THR A 98 -16.53 -23.12 -19.18
C THR A 98 -17.51 -23.24 -20.35
N ALA A 99 -17.49 -24.39 -21.02
CA ALA A 99 -18.52 -24.85 -21.94
C ALA A 99 -19.69 -25.45 -21.16
#